data_AF-E3LWU6-F1
#
_entry.id   AF-E3LWU6-F1
#
_cell.length_a   1.000
_cell.length_b   1.000
_cell.length_c   1.000
_cell.angle_alpha   90.00
_cell.angle_beta   90.00
_cell.angle_gamma   90.00
#
_symmetry.space_group_name_H-M   'P 1'
#
loop_
_entity.id
_entity.type
_entity.pdbx_description
1 polymer ?
#
loop_
_entity_poly.entity_id
_entity_poly.type
_entity_poly.pdbx_seq_one_letter_code
_entity_poly.pdbx_strand_id
1 'polypeptide(L)'
;MAKKKPAVEVVDTEQYIVDKIVGNEIKDRAIHYKVKWEGYSAEYDSSEPEWRITAEQKLIDFALTVIVPETYVDTIPTILSQLKNYEYDEEIIQSKKKNTIIILTNRFSAAIDPLSILALTTVQCGSVKFIDNDSIGSKLFFLEYLRDIKQEYLLHSAALPSDEVIDQNMKRYSAELRYRLYAFPEHPLIRILIPEDIEKLFYSPPLLSQLLFEPVTVEIYNRKENHLFAPQSTDIGFNKTRPFLHESYLNVKKCYDPRWFEHFFLDRRLLYNGMPRDVRSRDRRFGCSLLLEQELGRGWVLRAVLDVEEEIPLIMMAGVIRPCQEAHRSLCRFGERVAFSSFIEIPGTDSCLDRREFHDFTKYIPHSVSSNLRINIAESIFQCNPTCSVRLVKSGNDYPDLVVYSKVKLNEANNHMISLDYYKGFRKEVNRYFHKNKHPEGKVFHLFEKKMDFVQCQCLMGGKCRNVLYVDRSLKAENPNAKKKHKLEDMDPQFQFRGMAVVDDTNRIWEIKDAQFVE
;
A
#
# COMPACT_ATOMS: atom_id res chain seq x y z
N MET A 1 -37.00 -29.12 37.95
CA MET A 1 -35.75 -29.04 37.18
C MET A 1 -35.34 -27.57 37.07
N ALA A 2 -34.33 -27.14 37.82
CA ALA A 2 -33.82 -25.78 37.72
C ALA A 2 -33.07 -25.62 36.38
N LYS A 3 -33.50 -24.66 35.55
CA LYS A 3 -32.78 -24.27 34.34
C LYS A 3 -31.40 -23.76 34.75
N LYS A 4 -30.34 -24.51 34.42
CA LYS A 4 -28.96 -24.02 34.50
C LYS A 4 -28.91 -22.69 33.75
N LYS A 5 -28.56 -21.59 34.45
CA LYS A 5 -28.18 -20.35 33.78
C LYS A 5 -27.07 -20.69 32.78
N PRO A 6 -27.14 -20.25 31.52
CA PRO A 6 -26.02 -20.41 30.60
C PRO A 6 -24.81 -19.75 31.27
N ALA A 7 -23.68 -20.45 31.26
CA ALA A 7 -22.42 -19.90 31.73
C ALA A 7 -22.19 -18.59 30.95
N VAL A 8 -21.88 -17.51 31.67
CA VAL A 8 -21.47 -16.27 31.04
C VAL A 8 -20.18 -16.61 30.30
N GLU A 9 -20.24 -16.61 28.98
CA GLU A 9 -19.07 -16.77 28.13
C GLU A 9 -18.19 -15.55 28.38
N VAL A 10 -17.10 -15.74 29.12
CA VAL A 10 -16.11 -14.68 29.35
C VAL A 10 -15.34 -14.54 28.05
N VAL A 11 -15.55 -13.44 27.34
CA VAL A 11 -14.78 -13.13 26.14
C VAL A 11 -13.37 -12.83 26.58
N ASP A 12 -12.45 -13.72 26.21
CA ASP A 12 -11.03 -13.51 26.44
C ASP A 12 -10.53 -12.36 25.54
N THR A 13 -10.05 -11.30 26.18
CA THR A 13 -9.48 -10.11 25.51
C THR A 13 -7.96 -10.08 25.58
N GLU A 14 -7.31 -11.12 26.09
CA GLU A 14 -5.87 -11.21 26.19
C GLU A 14 -5.22 -11.34 24.80
N GLN A 15 -4.01 -10.78 24.68
CA GLN A 15 -3.19 -10.89 23.47
C GLN A 15 -2.18 -12.01 23.66
N TYR A 16 -2.22 -12.98 22.76
CA TYR A 16 -1.28 -14.10 22.72
C TYR A 16 -0.26 -13.89 21.60
N ILE A 17 0.97 -14.36 21.81
CA ILE A 17 2.05 -14.24 20.83
C ILE A 17 2.09 -15.50 19.95
N VAL A 18 2.10 -15.30 18.64
CA VAL A 18 2.23 -16.38 17.65
C VAL A 18 3.68 -16.83 17.58
N ASP A 19 3.96 -18.09 17.96
CA ASP A 19 5.26 -18.73 17.75
C ASP A 19 5.45 -19.05 16.26
N LYS A 20 4.49 -19.79 15.68
CA LYS A 20 4.54 -20.23 14.29
C LYS A 20 3.15 -20.53 13.73
N ILE A 21 2.99 -20.32 12.42
CA ILE A 21 1.85 -20.85 11.66
C ILE A 21 2.23 -22.22 11.10
N VAL A 22 1.43 -23.24 11.42
CA VAL A 22 1.74 -24.65 11.07
C VAL A 22 0.89 -25.20 9.93
N GLY A 23 -0.15 -24.48 9.52
CA GLY A 23 -1.04 -24.86 8.43
C GLY A 23 -2.15 -23.84 8.23
N ASN A 24 -2.93 -24.03 7.16
CA ASN A 24 -4.14 -23.25 6.91
C ASN A 24 -5.27 -24.15 6.40
N GLU A 25 -6.49 -23.66 6.54
CA GLU A 25 -7.70 -24.25 5.99
C GLU A 25 -8.71 -23.14 5.67
N ILE A 26 -9.72 -23.46 4.86
CA ILE A 26 -10.79 -22.52 4.53
C ILE A 26 -12.04 -22.87 5.34
N LYS A 27 -12.60 -21.88 6.05
CA LYS A 27 -13.88 -21.99 6.76
C LYS A 27 -14.69 -20.72 6.57
N ASP A 28 -15.99 -20.85 6.29
CA ASP A 28 -16.95 -19.73 6.24
C ASP A 28 -16.50 -18.50 5.43
N ARG A 29 -15.73 -18.73 4.36
CA ARG A 29 -15.11 -17.73 3.43
C ARG A 29 -13.92 -16.95 3.99
N ALA A 30 -13.43 -17.35 5.15
CA ALA A 30 -12.18 -16.87 5.70
C ALA A 30 -11.11 -17.98 5.64
N ILE A 31 -9.86 -17.55 5.58
CA ILE A 31 -8.73 -18.45 5.83
C ILE A 31 -8.56 -18.55 7.34
N HIS A 32 -8.50 -19.78 7.84
CA HIS A 32 -8.10 -20.08 9.20
C HIS A 32 -6.70 -20.64 9.20
N TYR A 33 -5.83 -20.09 10.04
CA TYR A 33 -4.50 -20.60 10.24
C TYR A 33 -4.45 -21.42 11.51
N LYS A 34 -3.79 -22.57 11.44
CA LYS A 34 -3.43 -23.33 12.63
C LYS A 34 -2.20 -22.66 13.26
N VAL A 35 -2.41 -22.10 14.44
CA VAL A 35 -1.44 -21.29 15.18
C VAL A 35 -0.83 -22.12 16.29
N LYS A 36 0.50 -22.14 16.34
CA LYS A 36 1.26 -22.55 17.52
C LYS A 36 1.56 -21.31 18.35
N TRP A 37 1.18 -21.35 19.63
CA TRP A 37 1.32 -20.23 20.55
C TRP A 37 2.65 -20.30 21.33
N GLU A 38 3.28 -19.14 21.53
CA GLU A 38 4.54 -19.06 22.26
C GLU A 38 4.36 -19.44 23.74
N GLY A 39 5.19 -20.36 24.24
CA GLY A 39 5.14 -20.83 25.62
C GLY A 39 4.10 -21.93 25.89
N TYR A 40 3.33 -22.36 24.88
CA TYR A 40 2.32 -23.42 25.02
C TYR A 40 2.74 -24.69 24.26
N SER A 41 2.25 -25.85 24.73
CA SER A 41 2.43 -27.12 24.03
C SER A 41 1.51 -27.19 22.79
N ALA A 42 1.82 -28.10 21.86
CA ALA A 42 1.04 -28.28 20.62
C ALA A 42 -0.43 -28.71 20.86
N GLU A 43 -0.78 -29.13 22.08
CA GLU A 43 -2.15 -29.44 22.48
C GLU A 43 -3.04 -28.19 22.54
N TYR A 44 -2.44 -27.01 22.69
CA TYR A 44 -3.13 -25.72 22.69
C TYR A 44 -3.11 -25.03 21.32
N ASP A 45 -2.54 -25.67 20.29
CA ASP A 45 -2.60 -25.15 18.93
C ASP A 45 -4.06 -24.93 18.52
N SER A 46 -4.41 -23.72 18.13
CA SER A 46 -5.79 -23.36 17.76
C SER A 46 -5.89 -22.94 16.28
N SER A 47 -7.12 -23.00 15.74
CA SER A 47 -7.44 -22.62 14.37
C SER A 47 -8.05 -21.22 14.37
N GLU A 48 -7.23 -20.21 14.12
CA GLU A 48 -7.63 -18.79 14.18
C GLU A 48 -7.92 -18.23 12.79
N PRO A 49 -9.00 -17.46 12.62
CA PRO A 49 -9.23 -16.76 11.36
C PRO A 49 -8.16 -15.70 11.11
N GLU A 50 -7.75 -15.54 9.84
CA GLU A 50 -6.73 -14.59 9.37
C GLU A 50 -6.90 -13.18 9.96
N TRP A 51 -8.14 -12.70 10.01
CA TRP A 51 -8.44 -11.37 10.48
C TRP A 51 -8.11 -11.16 11.97
N ARG A 52 -7.97 -12.20 12.80
CA ARG A 52 -7.46 -12.09 14.20
C ARG A 52 -5.94 -12.08 14.32
N ILE A 53 -5.21 -12.50 13.29
CA ILE A 53 -3.76 -12.73 13.38
C ILE A 53 -2.96 -11.47 12.99
N THR A 54 -2.33 -10.79 13.94
CA THR A 54 -1.44 -9.64 13.69
C THR A 54 0.02 -10.08 13.80
N ALA A 55 0.44 -10.98 12.91
CA ALA A 55 1.77 -11.58 12.90
C ALA A 55 2.25 -11.77 11.45
N GLU A 56 2.38 -10.68 10.71
CA GLU A 56 2.72 -10.64 9.28
C GLU A 56 4.00 -11.42 8.98
N GLN A 57 5.01 -11.30 9.85
CA GLN A 57 6.25 -12.06 9.71
C GLN A 57 6.04 -13.58 9.72
N LYS A 58 5.17 -14.06 10.62
CA LYS A 58 4.89 -15.49 10.77
C LYS A 58 4.04 -16.02 9.61
N LEU A 59 3.16 -15.17 9.06
CA LEU A 59 2.43 -15.47 7.83
C LEU A 59 3.36 -15.56 6.62
N ILE A 60 4.33 -14.65 6.52
CA ILE A 60 5.38 -14.69 5.48
C ILE A 60 6.21 -15.97 5.60
N ASP A 61 6.72 -16.27 6.80
CA ASP A 61 7.51 -17.47 7.02
C ASP A 61 6.72 -18.72 6.60
N PHE A 62 5.41 -18.78 6.91
CA PHE A 62 4.54 -19.84 6.44
C PHE A 62 4.36 -19.86 4.92
N ALA A 63 4.07 -18.73 4.29
CA ALA A 63 3.94 -18.63 2.83
C ALA A 63 5.20 -19.17 2.13
N LEU A 64 6.38 -18.86 2.65
CA LEU A 64 7.67 -19.35 2.14
C LEU A 64 7.87 -20.86 2.32
N THR A 65 7.22 -21.50 3.30
CA THR A 65 7.24 -22.98 3.40
C THR A 65 6.35 -23.69 2.39
N VAL A 66 5.36 -22.97 1.83
CA VAL A 66 4.40 -23.50 0.86
C VAL A 66 4.90 -23.28 -0.57
N ILE A 67 5.58 -22.16 -0.80
CA ILE A 67 6.12 -21.78 -2.11
C ILE A 67 7.32 -22.68 -2.46
N VAL A 68 7.33 -23.17 -3.70
CA VAL A 68 8.49 -23.85 -4.30
C VAL A 68 9.25 -22.84 -5.17
N PRO A 69 10.38 -22.27 -4.72
CA PRO A 69 11.04 -21.13 -5.35
C PRO A 69 11.33 -21.31 -6.84
N GLU A 70 11.69 -22.53 -7.27
CA GLU A 70 12.12 -22.83 -8.63
C GLU A 70 11.00 -22.72 -9.67
N THR A 71 9.76 -22.94 -9.24
CA THR A 71 8.57 -22.99 -10.13
C THR A 71 7.59 -21.85 -9.86
N TYR A 72 7.72 -21.19 -8.71
CA TYR A 72 6.80 -20.17 -8.22
C TYR A 72 6.53 -19.08 -9.27
N VAL A 73 7.58 -18.43 -9.78
CA VAL A 73 7.46 -17.32 -10.73
C VAL A 73 6.72 -17.74 -12.00
N ASP A 74 7.04 -18.92 -12.53
CA ASP A 74 6.48 -19.42 -13.79
C ASP A 74 4.99 -19.80 -13.66
N THR A 75 4.51 -20.08 -12.44
CA THR A 75 3.10 -20.41 -12.20
C THR A 75 2.18 -19.19 -12.09
N ILE A 76 2.72 -18.01 -11.76
CA ILE A 76 1.94 -16.79 -11.50
C ILE A 76 1.00 -16.43 -12.65
N PRO A 77 1.45 -16.35 -13.93
CA PRO A 77 0.56 -15.99 -15.04
C PRO A 77 -0.63 -16.96 -15.18
N THR A 78 -0.38 -18.25 -14.98
CA THR A 78 -1.42 -19.29 -15.04
C THR A 78 -2.44 -19.09 -13.92
N ILE A 79 -1.96 -18.89 -12.68
CA ILE A 79 -2.82 -18.65 -11.51
C ILE A 79 -3.70 -17.41 -11.72
N LEU A 80 -3.12 -16.30 -12.17
CA LEU A 80 -3.84 -15.03 -12.39
C LEU A 80 -4.88 -15.13 -13.51
N SER A 81 -4.60 -15.90 -14.56
CA SER A 81 -5.56 -16.15 -15.65
C SER A 81 -6.79 -16.96 -15.20
N GLN A 82 -6.64 -17.74 -14.12
CA GLN A 82 -7.66 -18.65 -13.60
C GLN A 82 -8.42 -18.06 -12.39
N LEU A 83 -8.16 -16.83 -11.96
CA LEU A 83 -8.79 -16.21 -10.77
C LEU A 83 -10.32 -16.34 -10.74
N LYS A 84 -11.00 -16.18 -11.89
CA LYS A 84 -12.46 -16.29 -11.99
C LYS A 84 -12.98 -17.71 -11.71
N ASN A 85 -12.16 -18.73 -11.95
CA ASN A 85 -12.53 -20.11 -11.62
C ASN A 85 -12.57 -20.28 -10.10
N TYR A 86 -11.67 -19.61 -9.36
CA TYR A 86 -11.66 -19.63 -7.89
C TYR A 86 -12.88 -18.91 -7.28
N GLU A 87 -13.44 -17.90 -7.95
CA GLU A 87 -14.71 -17.27 -7.53
C GLU A 87 -15.90 -18.25 -7.66
N TYR A 88 -15.93 -19.03 -8.74
CA TYR A 88 -16.95 -20.07 -8.96
C TYR A 88 -16.79 -21.25 -7.99
N ASP A 89 -15.55 -21.58 -7.65
CA ASP A 89 -15.20 -22.61 -6.69
C ASP A 89 -15.64 -22.24 -5.25
N GLU A 90 -15.77 -20.95 -4.92
CA GLU A 90 -16.37 -20.47 -3.67
C GLU A 90 -17.85 -20.92 -3.52
N GLU A 91 -18.61 -20.93 -4.63
CA GLU A 91 -19.98 -21.45 -4.65
C GLU A 91 -20.00 -22.99 -4.45
N ILE A 92 -18.99 -23.68 -4.95
CA ILE A 92 -18.85 -25.13 -4.82
C ILE A 92 -18.46 -25.52 -3.38
N ILE A 93 -17.61 -24.75 -2.70
CA ILE A 93 -17.23 -24.97 -1.29
C ILE A 93 -18.49 -24.96 -0.38
N GLN A 94 -19.48 -24.14 -0.70
CA GLN A 94 -20.75 -24.08 0.04
C GLN A 94 -21.70 -25.25 -0.26
N SER A 95 -21.53 -25.95 -1.39
CA SER A 95 -22.43 -27.03 -1.85
C SER A 95 -22.22 -28.41 -1.19
N LYS A 96 -21.32 -28.54 -0.19
CA LYS A 96 -21.04 -29.77 0.58
C LYS A 96 -20.62 -31.02 -0.23
N LYS A 97 -20.16 -30.89 -1.49
CA LYS A 97 -19.57 -32.02 -2.23
C LYS A 97 -18.13 -32.29 -1.76
N LYS A 98 -17.97 -33.20 -0.78
CA LYS A 98 -16.69 -33.52 -0.09
C LYS A 98 -15.45 -33.64 -1.01
N ASN A 99 -15.54 -34.33 -2.15
CA ASN A 99 -14.38 -34.58 -3.00
C ASN A 99 -13.94 -33.34 -3.82
N THR A 100 -14.87 -32.46 -4.19
CA THR A 100 -14.54 -31.22 -4.93
C THR A 100 -13.98 -30.16 -3.98
N ILE A 101 -14.47 -30.12 -2.73
CA ILE A 101 -13.98 -29.20 -1.69
C ILE A 101 -12.47 -29.40 -1.43
N ILE A 102 -12.01 -30.64 -1.32
CA ILE A 102 -10.60 -30.94 -0.99
C ILE A 102 -9.64 -30.43 -2.08
N ILE A 103 -9.97 -30.61 -3.37
CA ILE A 103 -9.11 -30.20 -4.48
C ILE A 103 -8.99 -28.67 -4.55
N LEU A 104 -10.09 -27.96 -4.26
CA LEU A 104 -10.18 -26.51 -4.34
C LEU A 104 -9.47 -25.82 -3.17
N THR A 105 -9.65 -26.32 -1.95
CA THR A 105 -8.91 -25.86 -0.76
C THR A 105 -7.41 -26.03 -0.97
N ASN A 106 -6.97 -27.16 -1.55
CA ASN A 106 -5.55 -27.40 -1.81
C ASN A 106 -4.96 -26.40 -2.81
N ARG A 107 -5.69 -26.03 -3.87
CA ARG A 107 -5.19 -25.06 -4.86
C ARG A 107 -5.15 -23.63 -4.32
N PHE A 108 -6.18 -23.22 -3.58
CA PHE A 108 -6.22 -21.88 -2.99
C PHE A 108 -5.11 -21.72 -1.94
N SER A 109 -5.00 -22.67 -1.01
CA SER A 109 -3.98 -22.67 0.04
C SER A 109 -2.55 -22.78 -0.49
N ALA A 110 -2.33 -23.49 -1.60
CA ALA A 110 -0.99 -23.67 -2.17
C ALA A 110 -0.52 -22.49 -3.06
N ALA A 111 -1.45 -21.69 -3.59
CA ALA A 111 -1.12 -20.67 -4.59
C ALA A 111 -1.62 -19.28 -4.21
N ILE A 112 -2.94 -19.11 -4.05
CA ILE A 112 -3.56 -17.80 -3.84
C ILE A 112 -3.17 -17.20 -2.49
N ASP A 113 -3.20 -18.01 -1.43
CA ASP A 113 -2.90 -17.52 -0.10
C ASP A 113 -1.44 -17.02 0.02
N PRO A 114 -0.40 -17.80 -0.33
CA PRO A 114 0.99 -17.33 -0.31
C PRO A 114 1.22 -16.08 -1.19
N LEU A 115 0.67 -16.05 -2.42
CA LEU A 115 0.79 -14.89 -3.31
C LEU A 115 0.22 -13.63 -2.67
N SER A 116 -0.97 -13.75 -2.07
CA SER A 116 -1.63 -12.63 -1.44
C SER A 116 -0.90 -12.14 -0.19
N ILE A 117 -0.37 -13.05 0.66
CA ILE A 117 0.42 -12.69 1.85
C ILE A 117 1.60 -11.80 1.44
N LEU A 118 2.38 -12.23 0.45
CA LEU A 118 3.58 -11.51 0.00
C LEU A 118 3.27 -10.17 -0.66
N ALA A 119 2.14 -10.07 -1.36
CA ALA A 119 1.72 -8.83 -2.00
C ALA A 119 1.20 -7.81 -0.99
N LEU A 120 0.48 -8.27 0.03
CA LEU A 120 -0.18 -7.41 1.02
C LEU A 120 0.79 -6.67 1.93
N THR A 121 2.01 -7.18 2.13
CA THR A 121 3.07 -6.49 2.88
C THR A 121 3.44 -5.14 2.27
N THR A 122 3.21 -4.97 0.97
CA THR A 122 3.51 -3.72 0.24
C THR A 122 2.39 -2.68 0.32
N VAL A 123 1.19 -3.09 0.75
CA VAL A 123 0.03 -2.18 0.85
C VAL A 123 0.22 -1.25 2.04
N GLN A 124 0.36 0.06 1.77
CA GLN A 124 0.66 1.08 2.78
C GLN A 124 1.81 0.67 3.73
N CYS A 125 2.81 -0.01 3.17
CA CYS A 125 4.02 -0.43 3.88
C CYS A 125 3.75 -1.26 5.15
N GLY A 126 2.70 -2.11 5.13
CA GLY A 126 2.32 -2.93 6.29
C GLY A 126 1.92 -2.14 7.54
N SER A 127 1.71 -0.83 7.44
CA SER A 127 1.40 0.05 8.58
C SER A 127 -0.07 -0.03 9.03
N VAL A 128 -0.91 -0.72 8.25
CA VAL A 128 -2.30 -1.01 8.56
C VAL A 128 -2.63 -2.45 8.19
N LYS A 129 -3.66 -2.99 8.81
CA LYS A 129 -4.23 -4.29 8.47
C LYS A 129 -5.69 -4.12 8.06
N PHE A 130 -6.06 -4.66 6.92
CA PHE A 130 -7.44 -4.72 6.47
C PHE A 130 -8.09 -5.97 7.05
N ILE A 131 -9.08 -5.76 7.92
CA ILE A 131 -9.88 -6.82 8.51
C ILE A 131 -11.10 -7.02 7.62
N ASP A 132 -11.12 -8.13 6.91
CA ASP A 132 -12.22 -8.53 6.05
C ASP A 132 -12.76 -9.87 6.54
N ASN A 133 -14.07 -9.93 6.82
CA ASN A 133 -14.72 -11.17 7.23
C ASN A 133 -14.77 -12.19 6.06
N ASP A 134 -14.93 -11.70 4.84
CA ASP A 134 -14.74 -12.47 3.60
C ASP A 134 -13.30 -12.23 3.08
N SER A 135 -12.34 -12.92 3.71
CA SER A 135 -10.91 -12.73 3.39
C SER A 135 -10.54 -13.34 2.04
N ILE A 136 -11.26 -14.37 1.58
CA ILE A 136 -11.09 -14.98 0.27
C ILE A 136 -11.48 -14.01 -0.84
N GLY A 137 -12.69 -13.47 -0.81
CA GLY A 137 -13.15 -12.51 -1.83
C GLY A 137 -12.25 -11.27 -1.90
N SER A 138 -11.80 -10.80 -0.73
CA SER A 138 -10.89 -9.64 -0.65
C SER A 138 -9.51 -9.92 -1.27
N LYS A 139 -8.96 -11.13 -1.10
CA LYS A 139 -7.70 -11.54 -1.73
C LYS A 139 -7.83 -11.70 -3.24
N LEU A 140 -8.95 -12.27 -3.71
CA LEU A 140 -9.22 -12.42 -5.14
C LEU A 140 -9.34 -11.05 -5.84
N PHE A 141 -10.08 -10.10 -5.26
CA PHE A 141 -10.15 -8.74 -5.82
C PHE A 141 -8.79 -8.03 -5.85
N PHE A 142 -7.95 -8.26 -4.84
CA PHE A 142 -6.62 -7.67 -4.81
C PHE A 142 -5.70 -8.25 -5.90
N LEU A 143 -5.69 -9.58 -6.07
CA LEU A 143 -4.93 -10.22 -7.13
C LEU A 143 -5.47 -9.89 -8.53
N GLU A 144 -6.79 -9.73 -8.66
CA GLU A 144 -7.43 -9.25 -9.89
C GLU A 144 -6.94 -7.84 -10.25
N TYR A 145 -6.87 -6.94 -9.27
CA TYR A 145 -6.31 -5.61 -9.46
C TYR A 145 -4.85 -5.67 -9.94
N LEU A 146 -4.01 -6.49 -9.30
CA LEU A 146 -2.59 -6.62 -9.67
C LEU A 146 -2.44 -7.13 -11.10
N ARG A 147 -3.27 -8.09 -11.54
CA ARG A 147 -3.32 -8.55 -12.93
C ARG A 147 -3.78 -7.44 -13.88
N ASP A 148 -4.91 -6.79 -13.59
CA ASP A 148 -5.52 -5.81 -14.50
C ASP A 148 -4.63 -4.57 -14.71
N ILE A 149 -3.83 -4.19 -13.71
CA ILE A 149 -2.91 -3.05 -13.76
C ILE A 149 -1.46 -3.48 -14.07
N LYS A 150 -1.23 -4.78 -14.30
CA LYS A 150 0.09 -5.37 -14.60
C LYS A 150 1.15 -5.02 -13.54
N GLN A 151 0.77 -5.21 -12.28
CA GLN A 151 1.64 -5.11 -11.11
C GLN A 151 2.00 -6.51 -10.58
N GLU A 152 2.05 -7.53 -11.45
CA GLU A 152 2.38 -8.90 -11.04
C GLU A 152 3.79 -9.01 -10.43
N TYR A 153 4.69 -8.05 -10.72
CA TYR A 153 6.03 -8.00 -10.13
C TYR A 153 6.02 -7.96 -8.59
N LEU A 154 4.95 -7.44 -7.96
CA LEU A 154 4.79 -7.46 -6.50
C LEU A 154 4.59 -8.86 -5.93
N LEU A 155 4.19 -9.82 -6.78
CA LEU A 155 3.98 -11.22 -6.41
C LEU A 155 5.28 -12.03 -6.40
N HIS A 156 6.37 -11.48 -6.94
CA HIS A 156 7.62 -12.21 -7.15
C HIS A 156 8.53 -12.25 -5.92
N SER A 157 8.07 -11.76 -4.77
CA SER A 157 8.91 -11.47 -3.60
C SER A 157 9.61 -12.70 -2.98
N ALA A 158 9.10 -13.91 -3.22
CA ALA A 158 9.68 -15.16 -2.73
C ALA A 158 10.83 -15.72 -3.57
N ALA A 159 11.05 -15.21 -4.78
CA ALA A 159 12.25 -15.55 -5.52
C ALA A 159 13.41 -14.67 -5.02
N LEU A 160 14.62 -15.22 -5.00
CA LEU A 160 15.84 -14.55 -4.57
C LEU A 160 16.83 -14.54 -5.73
N PRO A 161 17.17 -13.38 -6.33
CA PRO A 161 18.19 -13.32 -7.36
C PRO A 161 19.59 -13.47 -6.73
N SER A 162 20.59 -13.85 -7.52
CA SER A 162 21.98 -13.82 -7.05
C SER A 162 22.48 -12.37 -6.89
N ASP A 163 23.48 -12.17 -6.04
CA ASP A 163 24.08 -10.85 -5.79
C ASP A 163 24.59 -10.21 -7.09
N GLU A 164 25.23 -10.99 -7.97
CA GLU A 164 25.69 -10.53 -9.29
C GLU A 164 24.54 -9.93 -10.13
N VAL A 165 23.38 -10.58 -10.07
CA VAL A 165 22.18 -10.13 -10.76
C VAL A 165 21.66 -8.86 -10.09
N ILE A 166 21.58 -8.81 -8.76
CA ILE A 166 21.14 -7.62 -8.04
C ILE A 166 22.03 -6.42 -8.38
N ASP A 167 23.35 -6.58 -8.28
CA ASP A 167 24.34 -5.54 -8.55
C ASP A 167 24.27 -4.99 -9.98
N GLN A 168 24.20 -5.88 -10.96
CA GLN A 168 24.10 -5.49 -12.37
C GLN A 168 22.85 -4.63 -12.61
N ASN A 169 21.73 -5.03 -12.02
CA ASN A 169 20.46 -4.36 -12.26
C ASN A 169 20.28 -3.11 -11.42
N MET A 170 20.84 -3.05 -10.22
CA MET A 170 20.90 -1.84 -9.40
C MET A 170 21.80 -0.78 -10.00
N LYS A 171 22.93 -1.16 -10.61
CA LYS A 171 23.78 -0.22 -11.36
C LYS A 171 23.01 0.43 -12.51
N ARG A 172 22.28 -0.38 -13.28
CA ARG A 172 21.44 0.11 -14.37
C ARG A 172 20.28 0.98 -13.88
N TYR A 173 19.50 0.48 -12.92
CA TYR A 173 18.38 1.20 -12.32
C TYR A 173 18.82 2.58 -11.81
N SER A 174 19.95 2.63 -11.11
CA SER A 174 20.50 3.88 -10.58
C SER A 174 20.89 4.86 -11.68
N ALA A 175 21.43 4.39 -12.80
CA ALA A 175 21.76 5.23 -13.94
C ALA A 175 20.49 5.82 -14.59
N GLU A 176 19.48 4.99 -14.81
CA GLU A 176 18.19 5.42 -15.38
C GLU A 176 17.43 6.37 -14.45
N LEU A 177 17.39 6.09 -13.14
CA LEU A 177 16.76 6.97 -12.16
C LEU A 177 17.45 8.34 -12.10
N ARG A 178 18.80 8.37 -12.04
CA ARG A 178 19.56 9.63 -12.08
C ARG A 178 19.26 10.43 -13.34
N TYR A 179 19.18 9.76 -14.49
CA TYR A 179 18.82 10.40 -15.74
C TYR A 179 17.44 11.05 -15.68
N ARG A 180 16.44 10.37 -15.11
CA ARG A 180 15.09 10.95 -14.96
C ARG A 180 15.07 12.12 -13.98
N LEU A 181 15.74 12.00 -12.84
CA LEU A 181 15.86 13.09 -11.88
C LEU A 181 16.57 14.32 -12.47
N TYR A 182 17.43 14.16 -13.48
CA TYR A 182 18.00 15.29 -14.21
C TYR A 182 16.95 16.07 -15.01
N ALA A 183 15.93 15.40 -15.57
CA ALA A 183 14.82 16.05 -16.27
C ALA A 183 13.84 16.74 -15.30
N PHE A 184 13.82 16.33 -14.03
CA PHE A 184 12.99 16.88 -12.96
C PHE A 184 13.86 17.41 -11.82
N PRO A 185 14.65 18.48 -12.05
CA PRO A 185 15.66 18.94 -11.10
C PRO A 185 15.07 19.48 -9.78
N GLU A 186 13.77 19.76 -9.74
CA GLU A 186 13.05 20.12 -8.52
C GLU A 186 12.85 18.91 -7.59
N HIS A 187 12.72 17.70 -8.14
CA HIS A 187 12.44 16.48 -7.37
C HIS A 187 13.63 16.13 -6.45
N PRO A 188 13.39 15.73 -5.19
CA PRO A 188 14.48 15.36 -4.29
C PRO A 188 15.27 14.18 -4.84
N LEU A 189 16.56 14.11 -4.48
CA LEU A 189 17.38 12.94 -4.74
C LEU A 189 16.85 11.76 -3.94
N ILE A 190 16.71 10.61 -4.60
CA ILE A 190 16.28 9.36 -3.95
C ILE A 190 17.34 8.29 -4.15
N ARG A 191 17.77 7.69 -3.04
CA ARG A 191 18.65 6.52 -3.01
C ARG A 191 17.82 5.29 -2.69
N ILE A 192 18.10 4.17 -3.36
CA ILE A 192 17.50 2.87 -3.04
C ILE A 192 18.56 2.03 -2.37
N LEU A 193 18.25 1.51 -1.20
CA LEU A 193 19.11 0.62 -0.43
C LEU A 193 18.54 -0.79 -0.48
N ILE A 194 19.32 -1.68 -1.07
CA ILE A 194 19.08 -3.12 -0.99
C ILE A 194 19.80 -3.63 0.26
N PRO A 195 19.14 -4.44 1.11
CA PRO A 195 19.80 -5.07 2.26
C PRO A 195 21.00 -5.91 1.82
N GLU A 196 22.07 -5.92 2.62
CA GLU A 196 23.26 -6.74 2.36
C GLU A 196 22.93 -8.25 2.43
N ASP A 197 22.11 -8.64 3.41
CA ASP A 197 21.72 -10.05 3.62
C ASP A 197 20.24 -10.28 3.24
N ILE A 198 20.00 -10.79 2.03
CA ILE A 198 18.67 -11.13 1.53
C ILE A 198 18.39 -12.62 1.76
N GLU A 199 18.09 -13.00 3.00
CA GLU A 199 17.98 -14.43 3.34
C GLU A 199 16.64 -15.08 2.93
N LYS A 200 15.54 -14.31 2.86
CA LYS A 200 14.19 -14.89 2.81
C LYS A 200 13.24 -14.28 1.77
N LEU A 201 13.33 -12.96 1.53
CA LEU A 201 12.43 -12.25 0.62
C LEU A 201 13.15 -11.11 -0.09
N PHE A 202 12.88 -10.95 -1.38
CA PHE A 202 13.38 -9.85 -2.19
C PHE A 202 12.22 -9.06 -2.81
N TYR A 203 11.96 -7.86 -2.30
CA TYR A 203 11.03 -6.94 -2.96
C TYR A 203 11.78 -6.18 -4.05
N SER A 204 11.42 -6.42 -5.31
CA SER A 204 12.01 -5.66 -6.41
C SER A 204 11.72 -4.15 -6.28
N PRO A 205 12.68 -3.26 -6.64
CA PRO A 205 12.43 -1.83 -6.66
C PRO A 205 11.22 -1.43 -7.53
N PRO A 206 10.59 -0.28 -7.26
CA PRO A 206 9.48 0.21 -8.08
C PRO A 206 9.87 0.31 -9.55
N LEU A 207 9.00 -0.12 -10.47
CA LEU A 207 9.31 -0.04 -11.89
C LEU A 207 9.45 1.42 -12.30
N LEU A 208 10.61 1.82 -12.84
CA LEU A 208 10.82 3.19 -13.31
C LEU A 208 9.75 3.58 -14.34
N SER A 209 9.31 2.67 -15.20
CA SER A 209 8.22 2.93 -16.17
C SER A 209 6.89 3.31 -15.52
N GLN A 210 6.66 3.04 -14.25
CA GLN A 210 5.48 3.45 -13.49
C GLN A 210 5.70 4.70 -12.64
N LEU A 211 6.94 5.21 -12.56
CA LEU A 211 7.25 6.38 -11.74
C LEU A 211 6.99 7.70 -12.48
N LEU A 212 6.24 8.58 -11.82
CA LEU A 212 6.08 9.98 -12.14
C LEU A 212 6.89 10.84 -11.16
N PHE A 213 7.40 11.96 -11.66
CA PHE A 213 8.11 12.96 -10.86
C PHE A 213 7.32 14.27 -10.77
N GLU A 214 6.15 14.32 -11.41
CA GLU A 214 5.14 15.35 -11.25
C GLU A 214 3.73 14.77 -11.46
N PRO A 215 2.70 15.36 -10.84
CA PRO A 215 1.31 15.07 -11.18
C PRO A 215 1.01 15.44 -12.64
N VAL A 216 0.19 14.61 -13.29
CA VAL A 216 -0.16 14.76 -14.71
C VAL A 216 -1.67 14.73 -14.88
N THR A 217 -2.23 15.54 -15.78
CA THR A 217 -3.67 15.51 -16.07
C THR A 217 -4.07 14.28 -16.88
N VAL A 218 -5.37 13.98 -16.92
CA VAL A 218 -5.91 12.97 -17.84
C VAL A 218 -5.58 13.28 -19.30
N GLU A 219 -5.54 14.56 -19.70
CA GLU A 219 -5.19 14.93 -21.08
C GLU A 219 -3.75 14.53 -21.42
N ILE A 220 -2.80 14.85 -20.54
CA ILE A 220 -1.38 14.47 -20.69
C ILE A 220 -1.24 12.94 -20.69
N TYR A 221 -1.91 12.27 -19.76
CA TYR A 221 -1.93 10.81 -19.69
C TYR A 221 -2.48 10.16 -20.96
N ASN A 222 -3.55 10.71 -21.55
CA ASN A 222 -4.15 10.18 -22.77
C ASN A 222 -3.27 10.40 -24.01
N ARG A 223 -2.29 11.31 -23.93
CA ARG A 223 -1.29 11.57 -24.96
C ARG A 223 0.10 11.08 -24.54
N LYS A 224 0.19 10.13 -23.60
CA LYS A 224 1.43 9.72 -22.92
C LYS A 224 2.59 9.37 -23.86
N GLU A 225 2.30 8.91 -25.08
CA GLU A 225 3.27 8.69 -26.15
C GLU A 225 4.04 9.95 -26.59
N ASN A 226 3.52 11.15 -26.30
CA ASN A 226 4.11 12.45 -26.61
C ASN A 226 4.75 13.14 -25.38
N HIS A 227 4.81 12.46 -24.23
CA HIS A 227 5.34 12.99 -22.97
C HIS A 227 6.41 12.03 -22.38
N LEU A 228 7.08 12.40 -21.28
CA LEU A 228 8.08 11.57 -20.59
C LEU A 228 7.48 10.37 -19.83
N PHE A 229 6.49 9.70 -20.40
CA PHE A 229 6.09 8.38 -19.92
C PHE A 229 7.02 7.36 -20.54
N ALA A 230 7.77 6.69 -19.69
CA ALA A 230 8.45 5.50 -20.13
C ALA A 230 7.40 4.44 -20.54
N PRO A 231 7.59 3.76 -21.69
CA PRO A 231 6.71 2.67 -22.06
C PRO A 231 6.71 1.64 -20.93
N GLN A 232 5.52 1.10 -20.65
CA GLN A 232 5.38 0.08 -19.63
C GLN A 232 6.25 -1.11 -20.01
N SER A 233 7.12 -1.50 -19.08
CA SER A 233 7.95 -2.69 -19.27
C SER A 233 7.03 -3.92 -19.34
N THR A 234 7.09 -4.67 -20.45
CA THR A 234 6.55 -6.04 -20.50
C THR A 234 7.49 -7.05 -19.86
N ASP A 235 8.71 -6.58 -19.59
CA ASP A 235 9.76 -7.28 -18.89
C ASP A 235 9.50 -7.09 -17.39
N ILE A 236 8.84 -8.08 -16.80
CA ILE A 236 8.66 -8.25 -15.36
C ILE A 236 10.09 -8.26 -14.77
N GLY A 237 10.47 -7.48 -13.73
CA GLY A 237 11.79 -7.44 -13.00
C GLY A 237 11.73 -8.05 -11.56
N PHE A 238 12.74 -8.10 -10.67
CA PHE A 238 14.03 -8.86 -10.69
C PHE A 238 14.01 -10.14 -9.80
N ASN A 239 14.10 -11.32 -10.45
CA ASN A 239 13.85 -12.72 -10.03
C ASN A 239 13.61 -13.64 -11.27
N LYS A 240 14.65 -13.84 -12.11
CA LYS A 240 14.59 -14.22 -13.57
C LYS A 240 13.87 -13.22 -14.47
N THR A 241 13.53 -12.10 -13.88
CA THR A 241 12.66 -11.11 -14.45
C THR A 241 13.50 -10.02 -15.13
N ARG A 242 13.19 -9.80 -16.40
CA ARG A 242 13.82 -8.91 -17.37
C ARG A 242 13.71 -7.42 -16.98
N PRO A 243 14.57 -6.57 -17.54
CA PRO A 243 14.78 -5.21 -17.06
C PRO A 243 13.64 -4.19 -17.28
N PHE A 244 13.71 -3.14 -16.46
CA PHE A 244 12.88 -1.94 -16.28
C PHE A 244 12.40 -1.17 -17.55
N LEU A 245 12.97 -1.49 -18.72
CA LEU A 245 12.62 -1.03 -20.08
C LEU A 245 13.08 -2.12 -21.08
N HIS A 246 12.25 -2.38 -22.11
CA HIS A 246 12.41 -3.45 -23.10
C HIS A 246 13.80 -3.47 -23.78
N GLU A 247 14.36 -4.66 -24.04
CA GLU A 247 15.70 -4.86 -24.62
C GLU A 247 15.97 -4.09 -25.93
N SER A 248 14.93 -3.83 -26.74
CA SER A 248 15.02 -2.99 -27.94
C SER A 248 15.48 -1.55 -27.67
N TYR A 249 15.38 -1.05 -26.44
CA TYR A 249 15.89 0.25 -26.02
C TYR A 249 17.38 0.21 -25.63
N LEU A 250 18.00 -0.98 -25.62
CA LEU A 250 19.37 -1.19 -25.14
C LEU A 250 20.26 -1.85 -26.21
N ASN A 251 19.68 -2.70 -27.06
CA ASN A 251 20.42 -3.58 -27.95
C ASN A 251 20.38 -3.09 -29.41
N VAL A 252 20.74 -1.83 -29.61
CA VAL A 252 21.02 -1.29 -30.94
C VAL A 252 22.47 -0.81 -30.95
N LYS A 253 23.30 -1.44 -31.80
CA LYS A 253 24.67 -1.01 -32.17
C LYS A 253 24.75 0.41 -32.76
N LYS A 254 23.66 1.17 -32.69
CA LYS A 254 23.55 2.60 -32.90
C LYS A 254 22.70 3.10 -31.74
N CYS A 255 23.31 3.94 -30.91
CA CYS A 255 22.65 4.74 -29.89
C CYS A 255 21.61 5.63 -30.60
N TYR A 256 20.43 5.08 -30.87
CA TYR A 256 19.25 5.91 -31.00
C TYR A 256 18.62 5.87 -29.62
N ASP A 257 19.14 6.77 -28.79
CA ASP A 257 18.40 7.37 -27.71
C ASP A 257 16.91 7.46 -28.12
N PRO A 258 15.96 7.00 -27.28
CA PRO A 258 14.56 6.93 -27.69
C PRO A 258 14.16 8.29 -28.25
N ARG A 259 13.59 8.38 -29.47
CA ARG A 259 13.55 9.61 -30.31
C ARG A 259 13.45 10.96 -29.59
N TRP A 260 12.71 11.06 -28.48
CA TRP A 260 12.60 12.23 -27.60
C TRP A 260 13.88 12.64 -26.85
N PHE A 261 14.88 11.77 -26.73
CA PHE A 261 16.13 11.97 -25.98
C PHE A 261 17.20 12.67 -26.81
N GLU A 262 17.38 12.36 -28.11
CA GLU A 262 18.23 13.18 -28.99
C GLU A 262 17.75 14.64 -29.02
N HIS A 263 16.44 14.84 -28.98
CA HIS A 263 15.83 16.16 -28.94
C HIS A 263 16.12 16.94 -27.64
N PHE A 264 16.28 16.27 -26.49
CA PHE A 264 16.58 16.91 -25.20
C PHE A 264 17.98 17.53 -25.15
N PHE A 265 18.96 16.89 -25.81
CA PHE A 265 20.33 17.37 -25.87
C PHE A 265 20.56 18.40 -27.00
N LEU A 266 19.80 18.28 -28.10
CA LEU A 266 19.93 19.15 -29.27
C LEU A 266 19.11 20.44 -29.15
N ASP A 267 18.01 20.43 -28.41
CA ASP A 267 17.18 21.62 -28.20
C ASP A 267 16.88 21.80 -26.71
N ARG A 268 17.62 22.70 -26.05
CA ARG A 268 17.46 23.03 -24.62
C ARG A 268 16.11 23.69 -24.29
N ARG A 269 15.20 23.79 -25.24
CA ARG A 269 13.92 24.47 -25.12
C ARG A 269 12.82 23.58 -25.73
N LEU A 270 11.79 23.31 -24.92
CA LEU A 270 10.40 22.99 -25.37
C LEU A 270 10.03 21.53 -25.74
N LEU A 271 10.63 20.48 -25.18
CA LEU A 271 10.13 19.11 -25.40
C LEU A 271 9.35 18.51 -24.24
N TYR A 272 9.32 19.17 -23.09
CA TYR A 272 8.51 18.74 -21.97
C TYR A 272 7.20 19.53 -21.93
N ASN A 273 6.15 18.97 -22.55
CA ASN A 273 4.78 19.41 -22.35
C ASN A 273 4.17 18.75 -21.10
N GLY A 274 4.92 18.63 -20.01
CA GLY A 274 4.32 18.33 -18.70
C GLY A 274 3.32 19.43 -18.30
N MET A 275 2.77 19.36 -17.09
CA MET A 275 1.97 20.51 -16.64
C MET A 275 2.89 21.73 -16.59
N PRO A 276 2.61 22.83 -17.32
CA PRO A 276 3.51 23.96 -17.38
C PRO A 276 3.70 24.53 -15.97
N ARG A 277 4.87 24.32 -15.38
CA ARG A 277 5.26 24.92 -14.09
C ARG A 277 5.98 26.24 -14.34
N ASP A 278 6.02 27.11 -13.34
CA ASP A 278 6.84 28.32 -13.43
C ASP A 278 8.34 27.96 -13.31
N VAL A 279 8.95 27.57 -14.43
CA VAL A 279 10.37 27.16 -14.52
C VAL A 279 11.33 28.34 -14.27
N ARG A 280 10.83 29.57 -14.06
CA ARG A 280 11.70 30.75 -13.89
C ARG A 280 12.37 30.82 -12.53
N SER A 281 11.91 30.05 -11.54
CA SER A 281 12.65 29.89 -10.28
C SER A 281 13.75 28.84 -10.47
N ARG A 282 15.02 29.26 -10.53
CA ARG A 282 16.19 28.37 -10.37
C ARG A 282 16.31 27.77 -8.95
N ASP A 283 15.22 27.82 -8.21
CA ASP A 283 15.15 27.57 -6.79
C ASP A 283 14.83 26.09 -6.57
N ARG A 284 15.59 25.46 -5.67
CA ARG A 284 15.38 24.05 -5.35
C ARG A 284 14.21 23.96 -4.39
N ARG A 285 13.04 23.54 -4.90
CA ARG A 285 11.84 23.33 -4.06
C ARG A 285 12.08 22.33 -2.93
N PHE A 286 12.90 21.30 -3.17
CA PHE A 286 13.18 20.26 -2.19
C PHE A 286 14.69 20.19 -1.92
N GLY A 287 15.07 20.46 -0.66
CA GLY A 287 16.47 20.43 -0.20
C GLY A 287 16.89 19.10 0.44
N CYS A 288 15.93 18.18 0.65
CA CYS A 288 16.17 16.91 1.32
C CYS A 288 16.58 15.81 0.34
N SER A 289 17.45 14.90 0.80
CA SER A 289 17.71 13.61 0.13
C SER A 289 16.95 12.51 0.86
N LEU A 290 16.35 11.60 0.09
CA LEU A 290 15.51 10.52 0.61
C LEU A 290 16.13 9.15 0.35
N LEU A 291 15.74 8.20 1.18
CA LEU A 291 16.16 6.81 1.14
C LEU A 291 14.92 5.92 1.02
N LEU A 292 14.93 4.99 0.08
CA LEU A 292 13.97 3.90 0.00
C LEU A 292 14.67 2.62 0.45
N GLU A 293 14.19 2.02 1.54
CA GLU A 293 14.75 0.78 2.09
C GLU A 293 13.70 -0.33 2.17
N GLN A 294 14.18 -1.57 2.15
CA GLN A 294 13.34 -2.74 2.28
C GLN A 294 13.21 -3.17 3.75
N GLU A 295 11.97 -3.34 4.23
CA GLU A 295 11.66 -3.86 5.56
C GLU A 295 10.86 -5.16 5.45
N LEU A 296 11.26 -6.17 6.22
CA LEU A 296 10.55 -7.45 6.27
C LEU A 296 9.15 -7.25 6.86
N GLY A 297 8.13 -7.76 6.16
CA GLY A 297 6.72 -7.53 6.51
C GLY A 297 6.13 -6.20 6.04
N ARG A 298 6.94 -5.27 5.53
CA ARG A 298 6.51 -3.91 5.14
C ARG A 298 6.87 -3.50 3.72
N GLY A 299 7.61 -4.34 2.99
CA GLY A 299 7.97 -4.04 1.61
C GLY A 299 9.00 -2.91 1.57
N TRP A 300 8.69 -1.84 0.84
CA TRP A 300 9.52 -0.64 0.72
C TRP A 300 9.03 0.48 1.64
N VAL A 301 9.96 1.19 2.28
CA VAL A 301 9.67 2.31 3.18
C VAL A 301 10.55 3.51 2.83
N LEU A 302 9.94 4.70 2.77
CA LEU A 302 10.62 5.96 2.48
C LEU A 302 11.05 6.70 3.76
N ARG A 303 12.31 7.17 3.79
CA ARG A 303 12.93 7.90 4.90
C ARG A 303 13.69 9.13 4.43
N ALA A 304 13.98 10.04 5.34
CA ALA A 304 15.01 11.05 5.12
C ALA A 304 16.41 10.42 5.30
N VAL A 305 17.40 10.86 4.52
CA VAL A 305 18.78 10.38 4.63
C VAL A 305 19.52 11.02 5.82
N LEU A 306 19.17 12.26 6.14
CA LEU A 306 19.79 13.07 7.19
C LEU A 306 18.72 13.69 8.07
N ASP A 307 19.14 14.28 9.18
CA ASP A 307 18.26 15.08 10.03
C ASP A 307 17.57 16.18 9.22
N VAL A 308 16.26 16.32 9.44
CA VAL A 308 15.43 17.36 8.81
C VAL A 308 14.68 18.10 9.90
N GLU A 309 14.82 19.42 9.92
CA GLU A 309 14.06 20.28 10.84
C GLU A 309 12.56 20.25 10.55
N GLU A 310 11.77 20.82 11.44
CA GLU A 310 10.32 20.98 11.27
C GLU A 310 10.00 21.93 10.11
N GLU A 311 8.82 21.76 9.53
CA GLU A 311 8.26 22.66 8.51
C GLU A 311 9.02 22.66 7.17
N ILE A 312 9.80 21.61 6.90
CA ILE A 312 10.60 21.48 5.67
C ILE A 312 9.83 20.69 4.60
N PRO A 313 9.65 21.23 3.38
CA PRO A 313 9.12 20.49 2.24
C PRO A 313 10.07 19.36 1.82
N LEU A 314 9.53 18.14 1.73
CA LEU A 314 10.32 16.92 1.48
C LEU A 314 10.19 16.44 0.05
N ILE A 315 8.95 16.27 -0.42
CA ILE A 315 8.64 15.68 -1.73
C ILE A 315 7.20 16.02 -2.12
N MET A 316 6.97 16.16 -3.42
CA MET A 316 5.62 16.29 -3.99
C MET A 316 5.03 14.93 -4.30
N MET A 317 3.73 14.75 -4.01
CA MET A 317 2.97 13.58 -4.44
C MET A 317 2.58 13.70 -5.92
N ALA A 318 2.82 12.63 -6.67
CA ALA A 318 2.51 12.51 -8.08
C ALA A 318 1.65 11.27 -8.38
N GLY A 319 0.90 11.40 -9.45
CA GLY A 319 -0.10 10.45 -9.94
C GLY A 319 -0.85 11.08 -11.09
N VAL A 320 -1.81 10.34 -11.67
CA VAL A 320 -2.69 10.90 -12.69
C VAL A 320 -3.83 11.64 -12.00
N ILE A 321 -3.96 12.95 -12.22
CA ILE A 321 -5.08 13.74 -11.73
C ILE A 321 -6.34 13.28 -12.48
N ARG A 322 -7.27 12.65 -11.77
CA ARG A 322 -8.56 12.15 -12.28
C ARG A 322 -9.73 12.71 -11.49
N PRO A 323 -10.96 12.71 -12.03
CA PRO A 323 -12.16 13.02 -11.26
C PRO A 323 -12.31 12.09 -10.04
N CYS A 324 -12.77 12.62 -8.91
CA CYS A 324 -12.95 11.86 -7.66
C CYS A 324 -13.87 10.63 -7.81
N GLN A 325 -14.76 10.63 -8.81
CA GLN A 325 -15.63 9.48 -9.11
C GLN A 325 -14.83 8.21 -9.42
N GLU A 326 -13.62 8.34 -9.97
CA GLU A 326 -12.74 7.19 -10.24
C GLU A 326 -12.27 6.52 -8.95
N ALA A 327 -12.01 7.30 -7.89
CA ALA A 327 -11.67 6.74 -6.58
C ALA A 327 -12.82 5.90 -6.02
N HIS A 328 -14.05 6.43 -6.07
CA HIS A 328 -15.23 5.70 -5.60
C HIS A 328 -15.54 4.45 -6.46
N ARG A 329 -15.42 4.55 -7.79
CA ARG A 329 -15.55 3.39 -8.69
C ARG A 329 -14.51 2.31 -8.36
N SER A 330 -13.27 2.71 -8.05
CA SER A 330 -12.23 1.77 -7.65
C SER A 330 -12.55 1.10 -6.31
N LEU A 331 -13.13 1.82 -5.35
CA LEU A 331 -13.60 1.23 -4.09
C LEU A 331 -14.68 0.19 -4.35
N CYS A 332 -15.72 0.52 -5.12
CA CYS A 332 -16.80 -0.43 -5.42
C CYS A 332 -16.32 -1.64 -6.24
N ARG A 333 -15.31 -1.48 -7.11
CA ARG A 333 -14.81 -2.56 -7.97
C ARG A 333 -13.79 -3.46 -7.28
N PHE A 334 -12.80 -2.88 -6.60
CA PHE A 334 -11.62 -3.60 -6.11
C PHE A 334 -11.48 -3.57 -4.58
N GLY A 335 -12.35 -2.85 -3.88
CA GLY A 335 -12.36 -2.75 -2.43
C GLY A 335 -11.40 -1.73 -1.83
N GLU A 336 -11.43 -1.66 -0.50
CA GLU A 336 -10.74 -0.67 0.32
C GLU A 336 -9.23 -0.76 0.17
N ARG A 337 -8.67 -1.97 0.10
CA ARG A 337 -7.21 -2.20 -0.02
C ARG A 337 -6.61 -1.44 -1.21
N VAL A 338 -7.28 -1.53 -2.36
CA VAL A 338 -6.84 -0.86 -3.59
C VAL A 338 -7.15 0.63 -3.54
N ALA A 339 -8.38 0.99 -3.17
CA ALA A 339 -8.83 2.37 -3.19
C ALA A 339 -8.04 3.26 -2.20
N PHE A 340 -7.87 2.80 -0.96
CA PHE A 340 -7.23 3.58 0.11
C PHE A 340 -5.71 3.66 -0.05
N SER A 341 -5.08 2.71 -0.75
CA SER A 341 -3.64 2.78 -1.05
C SER A 341 -3.32 3.59 -2.32
N SER A 342 -4.30 3.81 -3.20
CA SER A 342 -4.03 4.35 -4.53
C SER A 342 -4.52 5.78 -4.74
N PHE A 343 -5.57 6.23 -4.06
CA PHE A 343 -6.17 7.54 -4.33
C PHE A 343 -5.90 8.55 -3.21
N ILE A 344 -5.45 9.74 -3.58
CA ILE A 344 -5.31 10.89 -2.67
C ILE A 344 -6.22 12.01 -3.17
N GLU A 345 -7.07 12.55 -2.30
CA GLU A 345 -7.94 13.68 -2.66
C GLU A 345 -7.11 14.95 -2.89
N ILE A 346 -7.51 15.80 -3.86
CA ILE A 346 -6.99 17.15 -4.02
C ILE A 346 -8.07 18.14 -3.53
N PRO A 347 -7.99 18.62 -2.27
CA PRO A 347 -9.01 19.47 -1.67
C PRO A 347 -9.26 20.75 -2.46
N GLY A 348 -10.49 21.27 -2.37
CA GLY A 348 -10.91 22.44 -3.13
C GLY A 348 -11.17 22.16 -4.61
N THR A 349 -11.02 20.90 -5.05
CA THR A 349 -11.28 20.46 -6.42
C THR A 349 -12.20 19.23 -6.44
N ASP A 350 -12.72 18.87 -7.61
CA ASP A 350 -13.41 17.59 -7.86
C ASP A 350 -12.49 16.50 -8.42
N SER A 351 -11.19 16.61 -8.10
CA SER A 351 -10.14 15.71 -8.58
C SER A 351 -9.37 15.03 -7.44
N CYS A 352 -8.73 13.93 -7.79
CA CYS A 352 -7.85 13.13 -6.94
C CYS A 352 -6.61 12.69 -7.74
N LEU A 353 -5.51 12.40 -7.05
CA LEU A 353 -4.38 11.67 -7.63
C LEU A 353 -4.72 10.17 -7.68
N ASP A 354 -4.85 9.61 -8.88
CA ASP A 354 -4.90 8.16 -9.14
C ASP A 354 -3.47 7.63 -9.27
N ARG A 355 -3.06 6.81 -8.28
CA ARG A 355 -1.73 6.21 -8.18
C ARG A 355 -1.73 4.70 -8.40
N ARG A 356 -2.70 4.18 -9.19
CA ARG A 356 -2.78 2.74 -9.51
C ARG A 356 -1.75 2.34 -10.55
N GLU A 357 -1.78 2.95 -11.72
CA GLU A 357 -0.87 2.62 -12.85
C GLU A 357 0.46 3.37 -12.75
N PHE A 358 0.38 4.66 -12.43
CA PHE A 358 1.51 5.57 -12.33
C PHE A 358 1.52 6.25 -10.97
N HIS A 359 2.66 6.23 -10.28
CA HIS A 359 2.81 6.74 -8.92
C HIS A 359 4.22 7.29 -8.72
N ASP A 360 4.56 7.69 -7.51
CA ASP A 360 5.90 8.13 -7.16
C ASP A 360 6.38 7.43 -5.88
N PHE A 361 7.52 7.88 -5.36
CA PHE A 361 8.07 7.32 -4.13
C PHE A 361 7.23 7.61 -2.88
N THR A 362 6.29 8.58 -2.92
CA THR A 362 5.39 8.85 -1.79
C THR A 362 4.40 7.71 -1.55
N LYS A 363 4.20 6.80 -2.51
CA LYS A 363 3.41 5.56 -2.32
C LYS A 363 4.01 4.66 -1.22
N TYR A 364 5.30 4.81 -0.92
CA TYR A 364 6.04 4.04 0.09
C TYR A 364 6.16 4.76 1.44
N ILE A 365 5.29 5.74 1.69
CA ILE A 365 5.17 6.40 2.99
C ILE A 365 4.10 5.66 3.82
N PRO A 366 4.41 5.14 5.02
CA PRO A 366 3.45 4.49 5.91
C PRO A 366 2.45 5.47 6.56
N HIS A 367 1.33 4.93 7.08
CA HIS A 367 0.27 5.71 7.73
C HIS A 367 0.69 6.38 9.06
N SER A 368 1.51 5.70 9.84
CA SER A 368 2.09 6.19 11.09
C SER A 368 3.02 5.09 11.56
N VAL A 369 4.03 5.45 12.34
CA VAL A 369 4.92 4.46 12.94
C VAL A 369 5.07 4.72 14.43
N SER A 370 5.34 3.65 15.17
CA SER A 370 5.90 3.77 16.51
C SER A 370 7.32 4.28 16.37
N SER A 371 7.60 5.51 16.82
CA SER A 371 8.93 5.78 17.35
C SER A 371 9.00 5.08 18.71
N ASN A 372 10.08 4.39 19.04
CA ASN A 372 10.35 3.84 20.38
C ASN A 372 10.36 4.91 21.52
N LEU A 373 10.04 6.16 21.18
CA LEU A 373 9.88 7.28 22.09
C LEU A 373 8.61 7.14 22.94
N ARG A 374 8.80 6.77 24.21
CA ARG A 374 7.83 7.02 25.28
C ARG A 374 7.69 8.53 25.51
N ILE A 375 6.89 9.20 24.69
CA ILE A 375 6.56 10.62 24.92
C ILE A 375 5.40 10.71 25.92
N ASN A 376 5.73 11.11 27.15
CA ASN A 376 4.80 11.54 28.19
C ASN A 376 4.26 12.94 27.85
N ILE A 377 3.36 13.04 26.88
CA ILE A 377 2.44 14.17 26.79
C ILE A 377 1.09 13.67 27.31
N ALA A 378 0.66 14.29 28.42
CA ALA A 378 -0.68 14.19 28.93
C ALA A 378 -1.57 15.15 28.13
N GLU A 379 -2.50 14.60 27.35
CA GLU A 379 -3.85 15.14 27.08
C GLU A 379 -4.56 14.33 25.97
N SER A 380 -5.46 13.44 26.42
CA SER A 380 -6.82 13.15 25.93
C SER A 380 -7.19 13.13 24.43
N ILE A 381 -6.28 12.83 23.51
CA ILE A 381 -6.63 12.63 22.09
C ILE A 381 -6.10 11.28 21.57
N PHE A 382 -7.00 10.32 21.35
CA PHE A 382 -6.68 9.01 20.75
C PHE A 382 -6.36 9.16 19.24
N GLN A 383 -5.13 9.51 18.89
CA GLN A 383 -4.71 9.70 17.49
C GLN A 383 -3.35 9.07 17.21
N CYS A 384 -3.21 8.56 15.99
CA CYS A 384 -1.90 8.24 15.41
C CYS A 384 -1.06 9.52 15.35
N ASN A 385 0.26 9.41 15.54
CA ASN A 385 1.17 10.54 15.54
C ASN A 385 2.13 10.44 14.34
N PRO A 386 1.72 10.84 13.13
CA PRO A 386 2.60 10.85 11.97
C PRO A 386 3.71 11.89 12.13
N THR A 387 4.88 11.61 11.57
CA THR A 387 6.04 12.51 11.56
C THR A 387 5.93 13.62 10.52
N CYS A 388 5.12 13.40 9.49
CA CYS A 388 4.94 14.32 8.37
C CYS A 388 3.46 14.64 8.15
N SER A 389 3.21 15.64 7.32
CA SER A 389 1.88 15.98 6.84
C SER A 389 1.95 16.50 5.39
N VAL A 390 0.82 16.94 4.84
CA VAL A 390 0.69 17.41 3.44
C VAL A 390 0.09 18.82 3.39
N ARG A 391 0.68 19.66 2.54
CA ARG A 391 0.18 21.02 2.22
C ARG A 391 -0.17 21.14 0.74
N LEU A 392 -1.08 22.07 0.47
CA LEU A 392 -1.33 22.57 -0.88
C LEU A 392 -0.29 23.62 -1.22
N VAL A 393 0.37 23.44 -2.35
CA VAL A 393 1.40 24.36 -2.84
C VAL A 393 1.04 24.81 -4.25
N LYS A 394 1.27 26.09 -4.54
CA LYS A 394 1.07 26.68 -5.86
C LYS A 394 1.95 25.94 -6.87
N SER A 395 1.31 25.31 -7.84
CA SER A 395 1.96 24.52 -8.90
C SER A 395 2.22 25.34 -10.18
N GLY A 396 1.60 26.52 -10.29
CA GLY A 396 1.51 27.27 -11.55
C GLY A 396 0.41 26.79 -12.51
N ASN A 397 -0.43 25.83 -12.08
CA ASN A 397 -1.51 25.23 -12.86
C ASN A 397 -2.85 25.25 -12.11
N ASP A 398 -3.91 24.73 -12.75
CA ASP A 398 -5.28 24.65 -12.20
C ASP A 398 -5.41 23.78 -10.94
N TYR A 399 -4.44 22.89 -10.69
CA TYR A 399 -4.43 22.00 -9.53
C TYR A 399 -3.23 22.33 -8.63
N PRO A 400 -3.42 22.54 -7.32
CA PRO A 400 -2.31 22.69 -6.39
C PRO A 400 -1.49 21.40 -6.30
N ASP A 401 -0.18 21.54 -6.10
CA ASP A 401 0.69 20.42 -5.76
C ASP A 401 0.40 19.96 -4.33
N LEU A 402 0.40 18.64 -4.11
CA LEU A 402 0.33 18.04 -2.78
C LEU A 402 1.76 17.79 -2.29
N VAL A 403 2.25 18.59 -1.35
CA VAL A 403 3.64 18.49 -0.88
C VAL A 403 3.70 17.92 0.53
N VAL A 404 4.44 16.83 0.69
CA VAL A 404 4.79 16.24 1.98
C VAL A 404 5.83 17.10 2.67
N TYR A 405 5.63 17.36 3.96
CA TYR A 405 6.56 18.13 4.79
C TYR A 405 6.74 17.52 6.19
N SER A 406 7.88 17.83 6.82
CA SER A 406 8.16 17.42 8.20
C SER A 406 7.28 18.20 9.19
N LYS A 407 6.47 17.49 9.96
CA LYS A 407 5.65 18.07 11.03
C LYS A 407 6.41 18.11 12.37
N VAL A 408 7.33 17.17 12.54
CA VAL A 408 8.28 17.09 13.65
C VAL A 408 9.68 16.94 13.07
N LYS A 409 10.72 17.26 13.85
CA LYS A 409 12.10 17.02 13.44
C LYS A 409 12.31 15.53 13.11
N LEU A 410 12.79 15.23 11.91
CA LEU A 410 13.19 13.88 11.49
C LEU A 410 14.64 13.66 11.92
N ASN A 411 14.91 12.64 12.72
CA ASN A 411 16.23 12.36 13.28
C ASN A 411 16.36 10.89 13.69
N GLU A 412 17.52 10.51 14.24
CA GLU A 412 17.77 9.13 14.70
C GLU A 412 16.71 8.62 15.70
N ALA A 413 16.14 9.50 16.53
CA ALA A 413 15.16 9.11 17.55
C ALA A 413 13.83 8.61 16.96
N ASN A 414 13.50 9.04 15.73
CA ASN A 414 12.37 8.51 14.96
C ASN A 414 12.81 7.74 13.71
N ASN A 415 14.09 7.33 13.66
CA ASN A 415 14.70 6.62 12.53
C ASN A 415 14.49 7.33 11.19
N HIS A 416 14.53 8.67 11.22
CA HIS A 416 14.31 9.56 10.07
C HIS A 416 13.02 9.25 9.29
N MET A 417 12.03 8.66 9.96
CA MET A 417 10.87 8.08 9.30
C MET A 417 9.95 9.17 8.74
N ILE A 418 9.52 9.01 7.50
CA ILE A 418 8.45 9.80 6.90
C ILE A 418 7.16 9.01 7.04
N SER A 419 6.11 9.59 7.64
CA SER A 419 4.81 8.93 7.82
C SER A 419 3.65 9.92 7.78
N LEU A 420 2.46 9.49 7.36
CA LEU A 420 1.30 10.36 7.06
C LEU A 420 -0.03 9.81 7.58
N ASP A 421 -0.84 10.62 8.25
CA ASP A 421 -2.20 10.20 8.61
C ASP A 421 -3.14 10.15 7.39
N TYR A 422 -3.10 9.05 6.63
CA TYR A 422 -4.01 8.79 5.52
C TYR A 422 -5.47 8.73 5.93
N TYR A 423 -5.77 8.28 7.16
CA TYR A 423 -7.13 7.95 7.59
C TYR A 423 -7.82 9.07 8.37
N LYS A 424 -7.19 10.25 8.50
CA LYS A 424 -7.78 11.40 9.22
C LYS A 424 -9.16 11.79 8.68
N GLY A 425 -9.39 11.64 7.37
CA GLY A 425 -10.68 11.90 6.72
C GLY A 425 -11.83 11.04 7.26
N PHE A 426 -11.56 9.86 7.83
CA PHE A 426 -12.57 8.97 8.39
C PHE A 426 -12.78 9.15 9.90
N ARG A 427 -11.97 9.99 10.56
CA ARG A 427 -11.93 10.08 12.03
C ARG A 427 -13.27 10.43 12.64
N LYS A 428 -14.03 11.33 12.00
CA LYS A 428 -15.35 11.79 12.46
C LYS A 428 -16.38 10.65 12.41
N GLU A 429 -16.36 9.86 11.34
CA GLU A 429 -17.26 8.74 11.10
C GLU A 429 -16.98 7.62 12.09
N VAL A 430 -15.72 7.24 12.25
CA VAL A 430 -15.33 6.21 13.22
C VAL A 430 -15.65 6.70 14.65
N ASN A 431 -15.50 8.00 14.96
CA ASN A 431 -15.95 8.58 16.25
C ASN A 431 -17.45 8.45 16.45
N ARG A 432 -18.23 8.78 15.43
CA ARG A 432 -19.69 8.64 15.46
C ARG A 432 -20.11 7.18 15.68
N TYR A 433 -19.44 6.23 15.02
CA TYR A 433 -19.72 4.80 15.17
C TYR A 433 -19.57 4.34 16.62
N PHE A 434 -18.42 4.61 17.25
CA PHE A 434 -18.15 4.17 18.64
C PHE A 434 -18.88 5.00 19.70
N HIS A 435 -19.32 6.21 19.37
CA HIS A 435 -20.21 6.96 20.26
C HIS A 435 -21.59 6.29 20.35
N LYS A 436 -22.09 5.75 19.23
CA LYS A 436 -23.35 5.00 19.15
C LYS A 436 -23.22 3.57 19.69
N ASN A 437 -22.08 2.92 19.45
CA ASN A 437 -21.81 1.54 19.86
C ASN A 437 -20.79 1.52 21.02
N LYS A 438 -21.26 1.81 22.25
CA LYS A 438 -20.42 1.76 23.44
C LYS A 438 -20.23 0.30 23.86
N HIS A 439 -18.97 -0.16 23.97
CA HIS A 439 -18.64 -1.51 24.41
C HIS A 439 -17.76 -1.48 25.67
N PRO A 440 -18.07 -2.27 26.71
CA PRO A 440 -17.28 -2.29 27.95
C PRO A 440 -15.89 -2.89 27.79
N GLU A 441 -15.72 -3.87 26.88
CA GLU A 441 -14.48 -4.66 26.71
C GLU A 441 -13.50 -4.07 25.67
N GLY A 442 -13.78 -2.88 25.14
CA GLY A 442 -12.91 -2.18 24.19
C GLY A 442 -13.48 -2.10 22.76
N LYS A 443 -12.95 -1.15 21.98
CA LYS A 443 -13.50 -0.74 20.68
C LYS A 443 -13.31 -1.78 19.57
N VAL A 444 -12.17 -2.48 19.55
CA VAL A 444 -11.82 -3.39 18.44
C VAL A 444 -12.52 -4.74 18.57
N PHE A 445 -12.58 -5.32 19.78
CA PHE A 445 -13.21 -6.62 20.03
C PHE A 445 -14.68 -6.66 19.58
N HIS A 446 -15.41 -5.59 19.85
CA HIS A 446 -16.78 -5.44 19.38
C HIS A 446 -16.94 -5.60 17.85
N LEU A 447 -15.98 -5.07 17.07
CA LEU A 447 -16.01 -5.21 15.61
C LEU A 447 -15.70 -6.64 15.17
N PHE A 448 -14.78 -7.32 15.86
CA PHE A 448 -14.48 -8.73 15.63
C PHE A 448 -15.67 -9.65 15.92
N GLU A 449 -16.38 -9.43 17.03
CA GLU A 449 -17.59 -10.19 17.38
C GLU A 449 -18.73 -9.99 16.37
N LYS A 450 -18.94 -8.74 15.95
CA LYS A 450 -19.90 -8.41 14.91
C LYS A 450 -19.48 -8.87 13.51
N LYS A 451 -18.25 -9.40 13.34
CA LYS A 451 -17.67 -9.79 12.05
C LYS A 451 -17.76 -8.66 11.01
N MET A 452 -17.52 -7.43 11.46
CA MET A 452 -17.53 -6.25 10.60
C MET A 452 -16.19 -6.09 9.90
N ASP A 453 -16.21 -5.57 8.66
CA ASP A 453 -14.97 -5.20 7.99
C ASP A 453 -14.50 -3.84 8.52
N PHE A 454 -13.19 -3.69 8.74
CA PHE A 454 -12.60 -2.46 9.23
C PHE A 454 -11.12 -2.39 8.89
N VAL A 455 -10.52 -1.21 9.03
CA VAL A 455 -9.06 -1.05 8.92
C VAL A 455 -8.46 -0.85 10.30
N GLN A 456 -7.53 -1.73 10.65
CA GLN A 456 -6.78 -1.68 11.89
C GLN A 456 -5.44 -0.94 11.70
N CYS A 457 -5.10 -0.07 12.64
CA CYS A 457 -3.79 0.57 12.68
C CYS A 457 -2.74 -0.37 13.30
N GLN A 458 -1.56 -0.47 12.68
CA GLN A 458 -0.41 -1.24 13.19
C GLN A 458 0.73 -0.33 13.68
N CYS A 459 0.44 0.92 14.05
CA CYS A 459 1.47 1.87 14.48
C CYS A 459 2.01 1.62 15.90
N LEU A 460 1.54 0.59 16.61
CA LEU A 460 2.02 0.13 17.94
C LEU A 460 2.19 1.23 19.02
N MET A 461 1.59 2.42 18.86
CA MET A 461 1.67 3.55 19.80
C MET A 461 0.90 3.35 21.14
N GLY A 462 0.63 2.09 21.52
CA GLY A 462 -0.10 1.73 22.73
C GLY A 462 -1.48 2.37 22.84
N GLY A 463 -1.92 2.67 24.07
CA GLY A 463 -3.27 3.20 24.37
C GLY A 463 -3.60 4.59 23.81
N LYS A 464 -2.66 5.26 23.12
CA LYS A 464 -2.90 6.53 22.41
C LYS A 464 -3.43 6.31 20.99
N CYS A 465 -3.14 5.15 20.38
CA CYS A 465 -3.74 4.80 19.10
C CYS A 465 -5.17 4.30 19.30
N ARG A 466 -6.06 4.69 18.40
CA ARG A 466 -7.44 4.19 18.38
C ARG A 466 -7.53 2.72 17.94
N ASN A 467 -6.50 2.23 17.26
CA ASN A 467 -6.43 0.94 16.59
C ASN A 467 -7.43 0.75 15.44
N VAL A 468 -8.52 1.52 15.35
CA VAL A 468 -9.50 1.46 14.24
C VAL A 468 -9.45 2.75 13.42
N LEU A 469 -9.16 2.62 12.12
CA LEU A 469 -8.96 3.73 11.18
C LEU A 469 -10.16 3.96 10.26
N TYR A 470 -10.88 2.89 9.94
CA TYR A 470 -12.08 2.89 9.10
C TYR A 470 -13.00 1.76 9.58
N VAL A 471 -14.32 1.92 9.43
CA VAL A 471 -15.33 0.89 9.66
C VAL A 471 -16.19 0.81 8.41
N ASP A 472 -16.52 -0.40 7.96
CA ASP A 472 -17.33 -0.66 6.77
C ASP A 472 -18.59 0.22 6.72
N ARG A 473 -18.80 0.81 5.56
CA ARG A 473 -19.92 1.71 5.24
C ARG A 473 -20.95 1.09 4.32
N SER A 474 -20.84 -0.21 4.03
CA SER A 474 -21.89 -0.91 3.30
C SER A 474 -23.19 -0.96 4.11
N LEU A 475 -24.33 -0.95 3.41
CA LEU A 475 -25.65 -1.20 4.00
C LEU A 475 -25.76 -2.62 4.57
N LYS A 476 -24.81 -3.49 4.21
CA LYS A 476 -24.67 -4.87 4.66
C LYS A 476 -23.53 -5.06 5.69
N ALA A 477 -23.00 -3.98 6.27
CA ALA A 477 -21.82 -4.04 7.13
C ALA A 477 -22.00 -4.96 8.35
N GLU A 478 -23.19 -4.98 8.94
CA GLU A 478 -23.53 -5.84 10.09
C GLU A 478 -23.99 -7.26 9.69
N ASN A 479 -24.01 -7.60 8.39
CA ASN A 479 -24.35 -8.94 7.94
C ASN A 479 -23.08 -9.82 7.82
N PRO A 480 -22.83 -10.75 8.77
CA PRO A 480 -21.65 -11.62 8.74
C PRO A 480 -21.64 -12.59 7.55
N ASN A 481 -22.79 -12.79 6.89
CA ASN A 481 -22.94 -13.67 5.75
C ASN A 481 -22.87 -12.91 4.41
N ALA A 482 -22.74 -11.58 4.41
CA ALA A 482 -22.57 -10.82 3.18
C ALA A 482 -21.20 -11.14 2.55
N LYS A 483 -21.19 -11.41 1.23
CA LYS A 483 -19.96 -11.51 0.44
C LYS A 483 -19.34 -10.14 0.26
N LYS A 484 -18.02 -10.06 0.10
CA LYS A 484 -17.30 -8.79 -0.12
C LYS A 484 -17.89 -8.02 -1.29
N LYS A 485 -18.13 -8.70 -2.41
CA LYS A 485 -18.78 -8.12 -3.61
C LYS A 485 -20.08 -7.37 -3.29
N HIS A 486 -20.99 -8.01 -2.56
CA HIS A 486 -22.28 -7.41 -2.21
C HIS A 486 -22.14 -6.23 -1.24
N LYS A 487 -21.15 -6.25 -0.33
CA LYS A 487 -20.86 -5.10 0.53
C LYS A 487 -20.40 -3.89 -0.30
N LEU A 488 -19.52 -4.13 -1.28
CA LEU A 488 -18.98 -3.08 -2.16
C LEU A 488 -20.00 -2.53 -3.16
N GLU A 489 -20.97 -3.34 -3.59
CA GLU A 489 -22.09 -2.93 -4.45
C GLU A 489 -23.13 -2.10 -3.68
N ASP A 490 -23.37 -2.42 -2.40
CA ASP A 490 -24.38 -1.76 -1.55
C ASP A 490 -23.74 -0.79 -0.55
N MET A 491 -22.85 0.09 -1.02
CA MET A 491 -22.30 1.16 -0.19
C MET A 491 -23.39 2.17 0.21
N ASP A 492 -23.28 2.75 1.41
CA ASP A 492 -24.14 3.86 1.84
C ASP A 492 -24.17 4.96 0.75
N PRO A 493 -25.34 5.31 0.18
CA PRO A 493 -25.45 6.31 -0.88
C PRO A 493 -24.94 7.71 -0.48
N GLN A 494 -24.86 8.01 0.82
CA GLN A 494 -24.29 9.26 1.33
C GLN A 494 -22.76 9.22 1.42
N PHE A 495 -22.15 8.06 1.20
CA PHE A 495 -20.72 7.89 1.21
C PHE A 495 -20.13 7.96 -0.19
N GLN A 496 -19.36 9.02 -0.43
CA GLN A 496 -18.53 9.13 -1.62
C GLN A 496 -17.06 9.11 -1.22
N PHE A 497 -16.33 8.10 -1.68
CA PHE A 497 -14.89 8.06 -1.48
C PHE A 497 -14.21 8.92 -2.56
N ARG A 498 -13.60 10.03 -2.14
CA ARG A 498 -12.93 11.01 -3.02
C ARG A 498 -11.41 10.83 -3.08
N GLY A 499 -10.88 9.80 -2.42
CA GLY A 499 -9.46 9.63 -2.13
C GLY A 499 -9.16 9.82 -0.64
N MET A 500 -7.94 9.48 -0.22
CA MET A 500 -7.47 9.72 1.14
C MET A 500 -7.25 11.23 1.34
N ALA A 501 -7.91 11.80 2.34
CA ALA A 501 -7.79 13.22 2.68
C ALA A 501 -6.56 13.44 3.58
N VAL A 502 -5.42 13.82 3.01
CA VAL A 502 -4.11 13.93 3.71
C VAL A 502 -3.67 15.36 4.01
N VAL A 503 -4.32 16.38 3.44
CA VAL A 503 -3.95 17.80 3.58
C VAL A 503 -4.45 18.37 4.91
N ASP A 504 -3.59 19.02 5.69
CA ASP A 504 -3.95 19.55 7.03
C ASP A 504 -4.78 20.83 6.98
N ASP A 505 -4.38 21.79 6.15
CA ASP A 505 -5.11 23.03 5.93
C ASP A 505 -5.53 23.12 4.47
N THR A 506 -6.83 22.97 4.24
CA THR A 506 -7.43 23.04 2.90
C THR A 506 -7.73 24.47 2.44
N ASN A 507 -7.61 25.46 3.34
CA ASN A 507 -7.97 26.85 3.05
C ASN A 507 -6.76 27.68 2.59
N ARG A 508 -5.57 27.08 2.62
CA ARG A 508 -4.30 27.79 2.41
C ARG A 508 -3.48 27.08 1.33
N ILE A 509 -3.01 27.87 0.37
CA ILE A 509 -2.10 27.43 -0.68
C ILE A 509 -0.78 28.16 -0.45
N TRP A 510 0.29 27.40 -0.29
CA TRP A 510 1.63 27.91 0.00
C TRP A 510 2.44 28.09 -1.28
N GLU A 511 3.53 28.86 -1.21
CA GLU A 511 4.62 28.79 -2.18
C GLU A 511 5.84 28.11 -1.53
N ILE A 512 6.77 27.61 -2.33
CA ILE A 512 8.06 27.12 -1.85
C ILE A 512 9.17 27.97 -2.45
N LYS A 513 10.04 28.51 -1.60
CA LYS A 513 11.25 29.26 -1.97
C LYS A 513 12.40 28.81 -1.08
N ASP A 514 13.56 28.53 -1.68
CA ASP A 514 14.79 28.05 -1.05
C ASP A 514 14.55 26.87 -0.09
N ALA A 515 13.76 25.89 -0.56
CA ALA A 515 13.32 24.73 0.21
C ALA A 515 12.59 25.09 1.53
N GLN A 516 11.90 26.23 1.59
CA GLN A 516 11.07 26.68 2.70
C GLN A 516 9.67 27.03 2.21
N PHE A 517 8.66 26.84 3.07
CA PHE A 517 7.33 27.36 2.78
C PHE A 517 7.28 28.88 2.98
N VAL A 518 6.66 29.57 2.03
CA VAL A 518 6.36 30.99 2.13
C VAL A 518 4.87 31.22 1.84
N GLU A 519 4.30 32.24 2.47
CA GLU A 519 2.92 32.69 2.24
C GLU A 519 2.74 33.39 0.90
#